data_AF-A0A257V005-F1
#
_entry.id   AF-A0A257V005-F1
#
_cell.length_a   1.000
_cell.length_b   1.000
_cell.length_c   1.000
_cell.angle_alpha   90.00
_cell.angle_beta   90.00
_cell.angle_gamma   90.00
#
_symmetry.space_group_name_H-M   'P 1'
#
loop_
_entity.id
_entity.type
_entity.pdbx_description
1 polymer ?
#
loop_
_entity_poly.entity_id
_entity_poly.type
_entity_poly.pdbx_seq_one_letter_code
_entity_poly.pdbx_strand_id
1 'polypeptide(L)'
;LPVSTWHSGDVFARAWVRWLEVQRSAAFIREQLAALPPGACRAGVGALAPDSMTVSFVEGWRGEVCHVAMTDARGGFARYKVVDPSFHNWTGLALALQGGQISDFPLCNKSFNLSYCGHDL
;
A
#
# COMPACT_ATOMS: atom_id res chain seq x y z
N LEU A 1 -4.44 -1.14 -14.86
CA LEU A 1 -5.65 -0.58 -14.20
C LEU A 1 -5.62 0.94 -14.31
N PRO A 2 -6.67 1.61 -14.82
CA PRO A 2 -6.70 3.06 -14.89
C PRO A 2 -6.77 3.69 -13.49
N VAL A 3 -6.07 4.81 -13.29
CA VAL A 3 -6.04 5.56 -12.02
C VAL A 3 -7.41 6.20 -11.73
N SER A 4 -7.89 6.09 -10.49
CA SER A 4 -9.13 6.71 -10.01
C SER A 4 -8.80 8.04 -9.36
N THR A 5 -9.51 9.11 -9.70
CA THR A 5 -9.30 10.43 -9.10
C THR A 5 -10.63 11.09 -8.73
N TRP A 6 -10.56 12.00 -7.77
CA TRP A 6 -11.65 12.89 -7.40
C TRP A 6 -11.08 14.22 -6.90
N HIS A 7 -11.86 15.30 -6.99
CA HIS A 7 -11.34 16.67 -6.90
C HIS A 7 -11.48 17.32 -5.51
N SER A 8 -12.43 16.88 -4.66
CA SER A 8 -12.76 17.59 -3.42
C SER A 8 -11.79 17.38 -2.26
N GLY A 9 -10.93 16.35 -2.30
CA GLY A 9 -9.91 16.08 -1.27
C GLY A 9 -10.43 15.68 0.13
N ASP A 10 -11.75 15.64 0.31
CA ASP A 10 -12.43 15.36 1.57
C ASP A 10 -12.63 13.85 1.81
N VAL A 11 -13.35 13.52 2.89
CA VAL A 11 -13.72 12.13 3.20
C VAL A 11 -14.50 11.49 2.06
N PHE A 12 -15.41 12.24 1.43
CA PHE A 12 -16.20 11.76 0.31
C PHE A 12 -15.30 11.41 -0.88
N ALA A 13 -14.34 12.28 -1.25
CA ALA A 13 -13.37 12.00 -2.31
C ALA A 13 -12.64 10.67 -2.08
N ARG A 14 -12.15 10.45 -0.86
CA ARG A 14 -11.44 9.22 -0.49
C ARG A 14 -12.33 7.98 -0.53
N ALA A 15 -13.61 8.11 -0.17
CA ALA A 15 -14.57 7.01 -0.25
C ALA A 15 -14.94 6.71 -1.71
N TRP A 16 -15.13 7.75 -2.51
CA TRP A 16 -15.51 7.65 -3.92
C TRP A 16 -14.40 7.02 -4.77
N VAL A 17 -13.16 7.46 -4.59
CA VAL A 17 -11.98 6.87 -5.24
C VAL A 17 -11.88 5.37 -4.92
N ARG A 18 -12.03 4.99 -3.65
CA ARG A 18 -12.01 3.57 -3.25
C ARG A 18 -13.14 2.77 -3.87
N TRP A 19 -14.34 3.33 -3.96
CA TRP A 19 -15.45 2.66 -4.64
C TRP A 19 -15.13 2.41 -6.12
N LEU A 20 -14.58 3.41 -6.83
CA LEU A 20 -14.12 3.25 -8.21
C LEU A 20 -13.02 2.19 -8.35
N GLU A 21 -12.04 2.19 -7.44
CA GLU A 21 -10.94 1.19 -7.41
C GLU A 21 -11.45 -0.23 -7.20
N VAL A 22 -12.45 -0.43 -6.34
CA VAL A 22 -13.08 -1.75 -6.13
C VAL A 22 -13.76 -2.23 -7.41
N GLN A 23 -14.54 -1.39 -8.09
CA GLN A 23 -15.19 -1.77 -9.35
C GLN A 23 -14.17 -2.15 -10.42
N ARG A 24 -13.10 -1.34 -10.56
CA ARG A 24 -12.02 -1.57 -11.53
C ARG A 24 -11.20 -2.82 -11.21
N SER A 25 -10.89 -3.06 -9.94
CA SER A 25 -10.18 -4.26 -9.48
C SER A 25 -10.99 -5.52 -9.80
N ALA A 26 -12.31 -5.49 -9.57
CA ALA A 26 -13.18 -6.62 -9.91
C ALA A 26 -13.23 -6.88 -11.44
N ALA A 27 -13.28 -5.83 -12.26
CA ALA A 27 -13.21 -5.97 -13.72
C ALA A 27 -11.86 -6.56 -14.17
N PHE A 28 -10.76 -6.04 -13.64
CA PHE A 28 -9.41 -6.53 -13.95
C PHE A 28 -9.22 -7.99 -13.54
N ILE A 29 -9.64 -8.38 -12.33
CA ILE A 29 -9.54 -9.78 -11.90
C ILE A 29 -10.27 -10.71 -12.87
N ARG A 30 -11.48 -10.36 -13.33
CA ARG A 30 -12.23 -11.16 -14.31
C ARG A 30 -11.50 -11.26 -15.66
N GLU A 31 -10.93 -10.16 -16.14
CA GLU A 31 -10.14 -10.14 -17.37
C GLU A 31 -8.89 -11.02 -17.26
N GLN A 32 -8.14 -10.91 -16.16
CA GLN A 32 -6.93 -11.72 -15.95
C GLN A 32 -7.25 -13.21 -15.80
N LEU A 33 -8.36 -13.56 -15.15
CA LEU A 33 -8.80 -14.96 -15.04
C LEU A 33 -9.16 -15.55 -16.40
N ALA A 34 -9.77 -14.76 -17.30
CA ALA A 34 -10.11 -15.22 -18.65
C ALA A 34 -8.87 -15.38 -19.55
N ALA A 35 -7.80 -14.64 -19.28
CA ALA A 35 -6.57 -14.61 -20.08
C ALA A 35 -5.37 -15.31 -19.40
N LEU A 36 -5.61 -16.15 -18.39
CA LEU A 36 -4.55 -16.74 -17.59
C LEU A 36 -3.66 -17.66 -18.46
N PRO A 37 -2.34 -17.38 -18.60
CA PRO A 37 -1.48 -18.24 -19.38
C PRO A 37 -1.26 -19.58 -18.66
N PRO A 38 -1.08 -20.69 -19.40
CA PRO A 38 -0.66 -21.96 -18.83
C PRO A 38 0.80 -21.86 -18.34
N GLY A 39 1.16 -22.65 -17.32
CA GLY A 39 2.53 -22.70 -16.81
C GLY A 39 2.61 -23.02 -15.33
N ALA A 40 3.82 -23.01 -14.78
CA ALA A 40 4.05 -23.22 -13.37
C ALA A 40 3.69 -21.96 -12.55
N CYS A 41 2.93 -22.12 -11.47
CA CYS A 41 2.60 -21.02 -10.57
C CYS A 41 3.70 -20.68 -9.55
N ARG A 42 4.84 -21.39 -9.62
CA ARG A 42 5.98 -21.24 -8.70
C ARG A 42 7.28 -21.35 -9.47
N ALA A 43 8.21 -20.46 -9.15
CA ALA A 43 9.60 -20.57 -9.54
C ALA A 43 10.45 -20.72 -8.27
N GLY A 44 11.56 -21.48 -8.37
CA GLY A 44 12.54 -21.53 -7.29
C GLY A 44 13.19 -20.16 -7.12
N VAL A 45 13.31 -19.72 -5.87
CA VAL A 45 14.06 -18.50 -5.55
C VAL A 45 15.53 -18.91 -5.35
N GLY A 46 16.44 -18.26 -6.09
CA GLY A 46 17.88 -18.49 -5.98
C GLY A 46 18.46 -17.92 -4.68
N ALA A 47 19.76 -18.14 -4.47
CA ALA A 47 20.48 -17.50 -3.38
C ALA A 47 20.48 -15.97 -3.56
N LEU A 48 20.40 -15.24 -2.45
CA LEU A 48 20.52 -13.78 -2.47
C LEU A 48 21.97 -13.39 -2.74
N ALA A 49 22.17 -12.29 -3.47
CA ALA A 49 23.50 -11.72 -3.66
C ALA A 49 24.06 -11.24 -2.30
N PRO A 50 25.33 -11.53 -1.95
CA PRO A 50 25.96 -11.00 -0.75
C PRO A 50 26.22 -9.49 -0.87
N ASP A 51 26.37 -8.81 0.27
CA ASP A 51 26.75 -7.39 0.37
C ASP A 51 25.96 -6.45 -0.57
N SER A 52 24.66 -6.70 -0.70
CA SER A 52 23.78 -6.02 -1.67
C SER A 52 22.62 -5.31 -0.98
N MET A 53 22.06 -4.28 -1.63
CA MET A 53 20.86 -3.58 -1.17
C MET A 53 19.83 -3.48 -2.29
N THR A 54 18.56 -3.76 -1.95
CA THR A 54 17.42 -3.63 -2.85
C THR A 54 16.34 -2.79 -2.21
N VAL A 55 15.74 -1.90 -2.99
CA VAL A 55 14.53 -1.15 -2.64
C VAL A 55 13.43 -1.56 -3.62
N SER A 56 12.26 -1.90 -3.11
CA SER A 56 11.09 -2.29 -3.90
C SER A 56 9.86 -1.53 -3.43
N PHE A 57 9.07 -1.04 -4.39
CA PHE A 57 7.82 -0.34 -4.15
C PHE A 57 6.66 -1.12 -4.76
N VAL A 58 5.55 -1.19 -4.04
CA VAL A 58 4.30 -1.78 -4.52
C VAL A 58 3.15 -0.89 -4.08
N GLU A 59 2.21 -0.63 -4.98
CA GLU A 59 0.97 0.04 -4.62
C GLU A 59 0.03 -0.94 -3.92
N GLY A 60 -0.13 -0.80 -2.61
CA GLY A 60 -1.16 -1.47 -1.85
C GLY A 60 -2.46 -0.67 -1.88
N TRP A 61 -3.57 -1.27 -1.43
CA TRP A 61 -4.87 -0.59 -1.43
C TRP A 61 -4.96 0.62 -0.46
N ARG A 62 -4.00 0.76 0.45
CA ARG A 62 -3.85 1.94 1.33
C ARG A 62 -2.87 2.99 0.78
N GLY A 63 -2.14 2.66 -0.28
CA GLY A 63 -1.03 3.45 -0.83
C GLY A 63 0.26 2.65 -0.99
N GLU A 64 1.37 3.37 -1.13
CA GLU A 64 2.73 2.84 -1.29
C GLU A 64 3.21 1.95 -0.12
N VAL A 65 3.60 0.71 -0.45
CA VAL A 65 4.36 -0.18 0.44
C VAL A 65 5.79 -0.26 -0.08
N CYS A 66 6.76 0.07 0.77
CA CYS A 66 8.18 0.01 0.44
C CYS A 66 8.89 -1.07 1.24
N HIS A 67 9.71 -1.88 0.56
CA HIS A 67 10.59 -2.86 1.17
C HIS A 67 12.04 -2.48 0.87
N VAL A 68 12.86 -2.38 1.91
CA VAL A 68 14.31 -2.18 1.80
C VAL A 68 15.00 -3.38 2.43
N ALA A 69 15.77 -4.11 1.64
CA ALA A 69 16.50 -5.28 2.09
C ALA A 69 17.99 -5.09 1.86
N MET A 70 18.81 -5.45 2.84
CA MET A 70 20.26 -5.47 2.76
C MET A 70 20.77 -6.85 3.15
N THR A 71 21.70 -7.39 2.37
CA THR A 71 22.34 -8.68 2.66
C THR A 71 23.74 -8.50 3.24
N ASP A 72 24.17 -9.47 4.04
CA ASP A 72 25.54 -9.59 4.53
C ASP A 72 26.44 -10.34 3.53
N ALA A 73 27.72 -10.50 3.87
CA ALA A 73 28.71 -11.21 3.07
C ALA A 73 28.40 -12.70 2.84
N ARG A 74 27.45 -13.29 3.59
CA ARG A 74 26.98 -14.68 3.41
C ARG A 74 25.66 -14.74 2.61
N GLY A 75 25.13 -13.61 2.17
CA GLY A 75 23.84 -13.51 1.49
C GLY A 75 22.63 -13.61 2.42
N GLY A 76 22.82 -13.54 3.74
CA GLY A 76 21.73 -13.45 4.71
C GLY A 76 21.22 -12.02 4.86
N PHE A 77 19.98 -11.80 5.30
CA PHE A 77 19.50 -10.44 5.56
C PHE A 77 20.23 -9.83 6.77
N ALA A 78 21.01 -8.78 6.51
CA ALA A 78 21.61 -7.95 7.56
C ALA A 78 20.62 -6.93 8.12
N ARG A 79 19.77 -6.38 7.24
CA ARG A 79 18.69 -5.44 7.58
C ARG A 79 17.51 -5.64 6.63
N TYR A 80 16.30 -5.47 7.16
CA TYR A 80 15.08 -5.45 6.38
C TYR A 80 14.13 -4.42 7.00
N LYS A 81 13.71 -3.43 6.21
CA LYS A 81 12.73 -2.42 6.61
C LYS A 81 11.53 -2.53 5.69
N VAL A 82 10.34 -2.53 6.28
CA VAL A 82 9.08 -2.36 5.56
C VAL A 82 8.55 -0.98 5.93
N VAL A 83 7.98 -0.27 4.97
CA VAL A 83 7.26 0.98 5.20
C VAL A 83 5.86 0.80 4.65
N ASP A 84 4.86 0.79 5.53
CA ASP A 84 3.43 0.82 5.16
C ASP A 84 2.99 2.27 4.93
N PRO A 85 1.96 2.52 4.10
CA PRO A 85 1.42 3.88 3.89
C PRO A 85 1.07 4.60 5.19
N SER A 86 0.70 3.86 6.23
CA SER A 86 0.37 4.41 7.54
C SER A 86 1.55 5.15 8.16
N PHE A 87 2.79 4.71 7.90
CA PHE A 87 3.98 5.41 8.40
C PHE A 87 3.96 6.90 8.04
N HIS A 88 3.62 7.22 6.79
CA HIS A 88 3.56 8.60 6.30
C HIS A 88 2.21 9.29 6.58
N ASN A 89 1.10 8.54 6.49
CA ASN A 89 -0.23 9.14 6.41
C ASN A 89 -0.86 9.53 7.76
N TRP A 90 -0.29 9.12 8.91
CA TRP A 90 -0.76 9.55 10.23
C TRP A 90 -0.70 11.08 10.40
N THR A 91 0.35 11.72 9.90
CA THR A 91 0.46 13.18 9.89
C THR A 91 -0.65 13.82 9.07
N GLY A 92 -1.03 13.21 7.94
CA GLY A 92 -2.14 13.67 7.10
C GLY A 92 -3.48 13.62 7.82
N LEU A 93 -3.74 12.59 8.63
CA LEU A 93 -4.95 12.53 9.46
C LEU A 93 -4.96 13.65 10.51
N ALA A 94 -3.82 13.89 11.18
CA ALA A 94 -3.73 14.96 12.17
C ALA A 94 -4.08 16.33 11.55
N LEU A 95 -3.56 16.62 10.36
CA LEU A 95 -3.88 17.85 9.61
C LEU A 95 -5.36 17.92 9.22
N ALA A 96 -5.94 16.81 8.75
CA ALA A 96 -7.36 16.76 8.34
C ALA A 96 -8.35 16.97 9.50
N LEU A 97 -7.91 16.80 10.75
CA LEU A 97 -8.72 17.02 11.95
C LEU A 97 -8.61 18.45 12.51
N GLN A 98 -7.65 19.24 12.05
CA GLN A 98 -7.42 20.58 12.59
C GLN A 98 -8.63 21.50 12.35
N GLY A 99 -9.09 22.16 13.41
CA GLY A 99 -10.25 23.05 13.36
C GLY A 99 -11.61 22.37 13.23
N GLY A 100 -11.65 21.03 13.19
CA GLY A 100 -12.89 20.24 13.12
C GLY A 100 -13.52 19.95 14.49
N GLN A 101 -14.70 19.34 14.48
CA GLN A 101 -15.35 18.91 15.72
C GLN A 101 -14.83 17.54 16.15
N ILE A 102 -14.86 17.27 17.47
CA ILE A 102 -14.48 15.95 18.01
C ILE A 102 -15.32 14.81 17.40
N SER A 103 -16.58 15.11 17.04
CA SER A 103 -17.49 14.17 16.37
C SER A 103 -17.06 13.76 14.96
N ASP A 104 -16.20 14.54 14.30
CA ASP A 104 -15.69 14.22 12.97
C ASP A 104 -14.55 13.19 13.03
N PHE A 105 -13.95 13.01 14.20
CA PHE A 105 -12.79 12.13 14.39
C PHE A 105 -13.00 10.71 13.84
N PRO A 106 -14.10 9.99 14.17
CA PRO A 106 -14.30 8.64 13.66
C PRO A 106 -14.39 8.57 12.14
N LEU A 107 -15.04 9.56 11.52
CA LEU A 107 -15.22 9.63 10.07
C LEU A 107 -13.90 9.93 9.35
N CYS A 108 -13.18 10.95 9.81
CA CYS A 108 -11.86 11.29 9.28
C CYS A 108 -10.88 10.13 9.47
N ASN A 109 -10.74 9.59 10.69
CA ASN A 109 -9.85 8.47 10.99
C ASN A 109 -10.13 7.26 10.08
N LYS A 110 -11.40 6.88 9.94
CA LYS A 110 -11.76 5.73 9.10
C LYS A 110 -11.51 5.99 7.61
N SER A 111 -11.65 7.23 7.15
CA SER A 111 -11.39 7.60 5.75
C SER A 111 -9.92 7.43 5.32
N PHE A 112 -8.97 7.55 6.25
CA PHE A 112 -7.57 7.23 5.98
C PHE A 112 -7.29 5.72 6.10
N ASN A 113 -8.01 5.04 7.01
CA ASN A 113 -7.97 3.59 7.23
C ASN A 113 -6.56 3.07 7.59
N LEU A 114 -5.85 3.86 8.40
CA LEU A 114 -4.48 3.64 8.82
C LEU A 114 -4.36 2.41 9.72
N SER A 115 -3.17 1.82 9.71
CA SER A 115 -2.77 0.67 10.52
C SER A 115 -1.78 1.13 11.59
N TYR A 116 -2.07 0.84 12.86
CA TYR A 116 -1.11 1.04 13.94
C TYR A 116 0.12 0.17 13.74
N CYS A 117 -0.07 -1.14 13.56
CA CYS A 117 1.03 -2.06 13.29
C CYS A 117 1.81 -1.67 12.02
N GLY A 118 1.13 -1.11 11.01
CA GLY A 118 1.79 -0.63 9.80
C GLY A 118 2.71 0.56 10.04
N HIS A 119 2.36 1.45 10.98
CA HIS A 119 3.23 2.54 11.39
C HIS A 119 4.44 2.07 12.22
N ASP A 120 4.29 0.97 12.95
CA ASP A 120 5.39 0.40 13.75
C ASP A 120 6.39 -0.42 12.92
N LEU A 121 6.02 -0.83 11.70
CA LEU A 121 6.89 -1.53 10.75
C LEU A 121 8.00 -0.63 10.21
#